data_AF-A0A933H1T3-F1
#
_entry.id   AF-A0A933H1T3-F1
#
_cell.length_a   1.000
_cell.length_b   1.000
_cell.length_c   1.000
_cell.angle_alpha   90.00
_cell.angle_beta   90.00
_cell.angle_gamma   90.00
#
_symmetry.space_group_name_H-M   'P 1'
#
loop_
_entity.id
_entity.type
_entity.pdbx_description
1 polymer ?
#
loop_
_entity_poly.entity_id
_entity_poly.type
_entity_poly.pdbx_seq_one_letter_code
_entity_poly.pdbx_strand_id
1 'polypeptide(L)'
;MGSKAAKPVSFEEHYGRLEEIVRELERGELTLDESLARYEEGVARLKECFARLKDAEAKIVALLEKSPGGTVVEEKMEFRPTDGEGGTEGGGKQEGETEP
;
A
#
# COMPACT_ATOMS: atom_id res chain seq x y z
N MET A 1 22.52 -31.92 -9.65
CA MET A 1 21.71 -30.69 -9.78
C MET A 1 21.89 -29.83 -8.54
N GLY A 2 22.50 -28.65 -8.65
CA GLY A 2 22.52 -27.67 -7.56
C GLY A 2 21.18 -26.96 -7.52
N SER A 3 20.44 -27.09 -6.42
CA SER A 3 19.19 -26.37 -6.20
C SER A 3 19.53 -24.88 -6.10
N LYS A 4 19.20 -24.12 -7.15
CA LYS A 4 19.37 -22.67 -7.18
C LYS A 4 18.29 -22.11 -6.26
N ALA A 5 18.62 -21.89 -4.99
CA ALA A 5 17.73 -21.22 -4.05
C ALA A 5 17.27 -19.91 -4.69
N ALA A 6 15.97 -19.83 -5.01
CA ALA A 6 15.39 -18.64 -5.58
C ALA A 6 15.61 -17.48 -4.60
N LYS A 7 16.23 -16.40 -5.07
CA LYS A 7 16.33 -15.19 -4.27
C LYS A 7 14.91 -14.73 -3.94
N PRO A 8 14.66 -14.23 -2.71
CA PRO A 8 13.38 -13.62 -2.41
C PRO A 8 13.13 -12.50 -3.42
N VAL A 9 11.93 -12.50 -4.00
CA VAL A 9 11.42 -11.47 -4.94
C VAL A 9 11.65 -10.09 -4.32
N SER A 10 12.01 -9.06 -5.09
CA SER A 10 12.34 -7.73 -4.59
C SER A 10 11.09 -6.90 -4.21
N PHE A 11 11.27 -5.78 -3.51
CA PHE A 11 10.16 -4.86 -3.22
C PHE A 11 9.55 -4.31 -4.52
N GLU A 12 10.40 -3.88 -5.44
CA GLU A 12 10.05 -3.32 -6.75
C GLU A 12 9.30 -4.34 -7.60
N GLU A 13 9.66 -5.63 -7.51
CA GLU A 13 8.93 -6.70 -8.20
C GLU A 13 7.52 -6.91 -7.60
N HIS A 14 7.38 -6.92 -6.27
CA HIS A 14 6.07 -7.02 -5.63
C HIS A 14 5.18 -5.80 -5.92
N TYR A 15 5.77 -4.60 -5.89
CA TYR A 15 5.07 -3.36 -6.16
C TYR A 15 4.66 -3.26 -7.64
N GLY A 16 5.55 -3.59 -8.57
CA GLY A 16 5.22 -3.60 -10.00
C GLY A 16 4.10 -4.58 -10.34
N ARG A 17 4.11 -5.77 -9.72
CA ARG A 17 3.01 -6.73 -9.87
C ARG A 17 1.69 -6.21 -9.30
N LEU A 18 1.72 -5.52 -8.17
CA LEU A 18 0.54 -4.88 -7.60
C LEU A 18 -0.05 -3.82 -8.56
N GLU A 19 0.79 -2.98 -9.17
CA GLU A 19 0.33 -1.98 -10.15
C GLU A 19 -0.30 -2.62 -11.38
N GLU A 20 0.24 -3.75 -11.87
CA GLU A 20 -0.39 -4.52 -12.94
C GLU A 20 -1.77 -5.03 -12.54
N ILE A 21 -1.89 -5.62 -11.35
CA ILE A 21 -3.17 -6.13 -10.83
C ILE A 21 -4.22 -5.02 -10.75
N VAL A 22 -3.85 -3.84 -10.25
CA VAL A 22 -4.75 -2.69 -10.19
C VAL A 22 -5.22 -2.30 -11.58
N ARG A 23 -4.30 -2.18 -12.56
CA ARG A 23 -4.66 -1.86 -13.95
C ARG A 23 -5.59 -2.92 -14.57
N GLU A 24 -5.39 -4.19 -14.25
CA GLU A 24 -6.23 -5.28 -14.74
C GLU A 24 -7.65 -5.24 -14.15
N LEU A 25 -7.77 -4.92 -12.86
CA LEU A 25 -9.05 -4.74 -12.18
C LEU A 25 -9.81 -3.51 -12.69
N GLU A 26 -9.12 -2.38 -12.89
CA GLU A 26 -9.70 -1.12 -13.37
C GLU A 26 -10.21 -1.20 -14.81
N ARG A 27 -9.60 -2.06 -15.65
CA ARG A 27 -10.04 -2.28 -17.03
C ARG A 27 -11.44 -2.89 -17.12
N GLY A 28 -11.88 -3.64 -16.11
CA GLY A 28 -13.23 -4.24 -16.09
C GLY A 28 -13.48 -5.32 -17.14
N GLU A 29 -12.42 -5.90 -17.73
CA GLU A 29 -12.52 -6.96 -18.75
C GLU A 29 -12.49 -8.38 -18.15
N LEU A 30 -12.27 -8.49 -16.85
CA LEU A 30 -12.16 -9.76 -16.13
C LEU A 30 -13.53 -10.32 -15.76
N THR A 31 -13.66 -11.63 -15.76
CA THR A 31 -14.79 -12.31 -15.12
C THR A 31 -14.77 -12.10 -13.61
N LEU A 32 -15.87 -12.43 -12.93
CA LEU A 32 -15.95 -12.31 -11.47
C LEU A 32 -14.86 -13.14 -10.77
N ASP A 33 -14.70 -14.41 -11.17
CA ASP A 33 -13.71 -15.30 -10.58
C ASP A 33 -12.28 -14.80 -10.80
N GLU A 34 -11.98 -14.29 -11.99
CA GLU A 34 -10.68 -13.67 -12.28
C GLU A 34 -10.47 -12.41 -11.46
N SER A 35 -11.49 -11.56 -11.33
CA SER A 35 -11.42 -10.34 -10.52
C SER A 35 -11.14 -10.66 -9.05
N LEU A 36 -11.78 -11.68 -8.49
CA LEU A 36 -11.52 -12.15 -7.14
C LEU A 36 -10.10 -12.69 -6.99
N ALA A 37 -9.61 -13.49 -7.94
CA ALA A 37 -8.25 -14.00 -7.91
C ALA A 37 -7.20 -12.88 -7.97
N ARG A 38 -7.42 -11.86 -8.81
CA ARG A 38 -6.55 -10.68 -8.91
C ARG A 38 -6.59 -9.85 -7.65
N TYR A 39 -7.77 -9.65 -7.05
CA TYR A 39 -7.91 -8.95 -5.78
C TYR A 39 -7.13 -9.66 -4.65
N GLU A 40 -7.28 -10.98 -4.51
CA GLU A 40 -6.54 -11.77 -3.52
C GLU A 40 -5.02 -11.68 -3.72
N GLU A 41 -4.56 -11.79 -4.98
CA GLU A 41 -3.15 -11.59 -5.30
C GLU A 41 -2.69 -10.18 -4.90
N GLY A 42 -3.47 -9.15 -5.25
CA GLY A 42 -3.18 -7.75 -4.93
C GLY A 42 -3.03 -7.52 -3.43
N VAL A 43 -3.96 -8.05 -2.63
CA VAL A 43 -3.89 -7.99 -1.16
C VAL A 43 -2.63 -8.68 -0.64
N ALA A 44 -2.25 -9.83 -1.21
CA ALA A 44 -1.03 -10.53 -0.82
C ALA A 44 0.23 -9.72 -1.16
N ARG A 45 0.31 -9.11 -2.34
CA ARG A 45 1.43 -8.22 -2.73
C ARG A 45 1.52 -7.00 -1.83
N LEU A 46 0.38 -6.38 -1.53
CA LEU A 46 0.30 -5.22 -0.67
C LEU A 46 0.83 -5.53 0.74
N LYS A 47 0.42 -6.64 1.34
CA LYS A 47 0.94 -7.11 2.63
C LYS A 47 2.46 -7.29 2.62
N GLU A 48 3.00 -7.88 1.57
CA GLU A 48 4.44 -8.10 1.41
C GLU A 48 5.21 -6.78 1.27
N CYS A 49 4.67 -5.82 0.51
CA CYS A 49 5.22 -4.46 0.44
C CYS A 49 5.27 -3.79 1.81
N PHE A 50 4.18 -3.85 2.58
CA PHE A 50 4.13 -3.30 3.95
C PHE A 50 5.13 -3.96 4.89
N ALA A 51 5.27 -5.29 4.83
CA ALA A 51 6.25 -6.01 5.66
C ALA A 51 7.67 -5.51 5.38
N ARG A 52 8.03 -5.31 4.12
CA ARG A 52 9.36 -4.83 3.71
C ARG A 52 9.61 -3.39 4.12
N LEU A 53 8.61 -2.52 4.00
CA LEU A 53 8.69 -1.13 4.45
C LEU A 53 8.90 -1.08 5.96
N LYS A 54 8.17 -1.90 6.73
CA LYS A 54 8.35 -2.01 8.18
C LYS A 54 9.75 -2.49 8.57
N ASP A 55 10.28 -3.48 7.85
CA ASP A 55 11.66 -3.95 8.07
C ASP A 55 12.70 -2.88 7.76
N ALA A 56 12.47 -2.08 6.71
CA ALA A 56 13.34 -0.97 6.34
C ALA A 56 13.29 0.15 7.39
N GLU A 57 12.09 0.51 7.84
CA GLU A 57 11.86 1.49 8.91
C GLU A 57 12.57 1.08 10.19
N ALA A 58 12.41 -0.16 10.66
CA ALA A 58 13.07 -0.67 11.85
C ALA A 58 14.61 -0.57 11.75
N LYS A 59 15.18 -0.81 10.56
CA LYS A 59 16.62 -0.63 10.34
C LYS A 59 17.04 0.83 10.41
N ILE A 60 16.24 1.75 9.86
CA ILE A 60 16.51 3.19 9.92
C ILE A 60 16.46 3.67 11.38
N VAL A 61 15.43 3.28 12.13
CA VAL A 61 15.28 3.61 13.55
C VAL A 61 16.51 3.13 14.34
N ALA A 62 16.89 1.86 14.19
CA ALA A 62 18.06 1.30 14.88
C ALA A 62 19.39 1.98 14.51
N LEU A 63 19.50 2.60 13.33
CA LEU A 63 20.66 3.39 12.93
C LEU A 63 20.63 4.79 13.55
N LEU A 64 19.46 5.43 13.62
CA LEU A 64 19.28 6.75 14.22
C LEU A 64 19.51 6.73 15.73
N GLU A 65 19.05 5.69 16.44
CA GLU A 65 19.31 5.50 17.88
C GLU A 65 20.79 5.40 18.22
N LYS A 66 21.60 4.89 17.28
CA LYS A 66 23.06 4.77 17.44
C LYS A 66 23.81 6.05 17.08
N SER A 67 23.13 7.04 16.52
CA SER A 67 23.73 8.30 16.09
C SER A 67 23.62 9.36 17.18
N PRO A 68 24.73 10.02 17.59
CA PRO A 68 24.68 11.10 18.56
C PRO A 68 23.89 12.29 17.99
N GLY A 69 22.68 12.51 18.53
CA GLY A 69 21.75 13.57 18.10
C GLY A 69 20.56 13.09 17.25
N GLY A 70 20.38 11.78 17.05
CA GLY A 70 19.22 11.23 16.37
C GLY A 70 17.95 11.29 17.21
N THR A 71 16.92 11.99 16.75
CA THR A 71 15.57 11.95 17.32
C THR A 71 14.74 10.91 16.56
N VAL A 72 14.17 9.94 17.27
CA VAL A 72 13.23 8.96 16.69
C VAL A 72 11.81 9.39 17.04
N VAL A 73 10.96 9.49 16.02
CA VAL A 73 9.51 9.60 16.15
C VAL A 73 8.92 8.31 15.57
N GLU A 74 8.45 7.41 16.43
CA GLU A 74 7.73 6.20 16.01
C GLU A 74 6.28 6.58 15.70
N GLU A 75 5.96 6.78 14.43
CA GLU A 75 4.58 6.80 13.96
C GLU A 75 4.25 5.40 13.42
N LYS A 76 3.43 4.65 14.15
CA LYS A 76 3.12 3.26 13.80
C LYS A 76 2.36 3.21 12.47
N MET A 77 3.03 2.76 11.41
CA MET A 77 2.37 2.48 10.14
C MET A 77 1.45 1.27 10.29
N GLU A 78 0.14 1.51 10.39
CA GLU A 78 -0.87 0.46 10.40
C GLU A 78 -1.47 0.27 9.02
N PHE A 79 -1.46 -0.98 8.54
CA PHE A 79 -2.18 -1.35 7.34
C PHE A 79 -3.69 -1.30 7.62
N ARG A 80 -4.35 -0.26 7.12
CA ARG A 80 -5.80 -0.11 7.14
C ARG A 80 -6.32 -0.31 5.72
N PRO A 81 -6.87 -1.49 5.37
CA PRO A 81 -7.58 -1.63 4.11
C PRO A 81 -8.73 -0.61 4.10
N THR A 82 -8.76 0.26 3.11
CA THR A 82 -9.87 1.20 2.91
C THR A 82 -10.97 0.45 2.18
N ASP A 83 -12.12 0.28 2.83
CA ASP A 83 -13.29 -0.37 2.24
C ASP A 83 -13.92 0.53 1.18
N GLY A 84 -13.28 0.71 0.02
CA GLY A 84 -13.91 1.08 -1.25
C GLY A 84 -14.84 2.31 -1.34
N GLU A 85 -14.99 3.17 -0.34
CA GLU A 85 -15.79 4.41 -0.44
C GLU A 85 -14.93 5.56 -0.97
N GLY A 86 -14.50 5.41 -2.23
CA GLY A 86 -13.93 6.49 -3.03
C GLY A 86 -15.02 7.13 -3.89
N GLY A 87 -15.91 7.93 -3.30
CA GLY A 87 -16.91 8.68 -4.07
C GLY A 87 -17.99 9.38 -3.24
N THR A 88 -17.71 10.59 -2.77
CA THR A 88 -18.68 11.69 -2.89
C THR A 88 -17.94 12.96 -3.30
N GLU A 89 -18.22 13.39 -4.54
CA GLU A 89 -18.05 14.76 -5.00
C GLU A 89 -18.73 15.77 -4.06
N GLY A 90 -18.30 17.03 -4.15
CA GLY A 90 -19.22 18.15 -3.96
C GLY A 90 -18.76 19.17 -2.93
N GLY A 91 -18.21 20.27 -3.42
CA GLY A 91 -18.07 21.49 -2.63
C GLY A 91 -19.43 21.96 -2.11
N GLY A 92 -19.56 22.03 -0.79
CA GLY A 92 -20.60 22.80 -0.13
C GLY A 92 -20.19 24.27 -0.10
N LYS A 93 -20.69 25.04 -1.08
CA LYS A 93 -20.85 26.50 -0.94
C LYS A 93 -21.49 26.79 0.42
N GLN A 94 -20.87 27.63 1.23
CA GLN A 94 -21.61 28.37 2.25
C GLN A 94 -22.44 29.41 1.49
N GLU A 95 -23.72 29.10 1.31
CA GLU A 95 -24.72 30.06 0.86
C GLU A 95 -24.90 31.11 1.96
N GLY A 96 -24.89 32.38 1.55
CA GLY A 96 -25.14 33.49 2.44
C GLY A 96 -26.58 33.49 2.94
N GLU A 97 -26.75 33.80 4.22
CA GLU A 97 -28.00 34.28 4.76
C GLU A 97 -27.85 35.79 4.97
N THR A 98 -28.43 36.54 4.04
CA THR A 98 -28.71 37.98 4.17
C THR A 98 -29.86 38.21 5.12
N GLU A 99 -29.61 39.06 6.12
CA GLU A 99 -30.51 40.03 6.78
C GLU A 99 -31.85 39.58 7.39
N PRO A 100 -32.30 40.30 8.41
CA PRO A 100 -33.30 41.35 8.14
C PRO A 100 -32.84 42.78 8.45
#